data_AF-A0A7K8QY68-F1
#
_entry.id   AF-A0A7K8QY68-F1
#
_cell.length_a   1.000
_cell.length_b   1.000
_cell.length_c   1.000
_cell.angle_alpha   90.00
_cell.angle_beta   90.00
_cell.angle_gamma   90.00
#
_symmetry.space_group_name_H-M   'P 1'
#
loop_
_entity.id
_entity.type
_entity.pdbx_description
1 polymer ?
#
loop_
_entity_poly.entity_id
_entity_poly.type
_entity_poly.pdbx_seq_one_letter_code
_entity_poly.pdbx_strand_id
1 'polypeptide(L)'
;SLWVFAEPRRAPSEGFCTAGVQTEAGVADLCWVADRGILVASDSGAVELWELEENETLIVNKFCKYEHDDIVTSVSVLAGGTQAVSGSRDFCVKVWDIPEQTVLHSYRAHSAAVTCVASCPSKDTVFLSCAEDNRTLLWDTRCPKPATRIVCSACNYLPTSVVWHPQKSDIFVLGDESGTVALVDTKNPDSALSAAVHTRSITGFAFSTHSSPLLASISEDCSVAVLDSDLSEVFRNRSHRDFVKGLSWSPSDDALLTTVGWDHQVLHHTVPIPTGEPSGVNCVKE
;
A
#
# COMPACT_ATOMS: atom_id res chain seq x y z
N SER A 1 -16.81 2.65 8.04
CA SER A 1 -17.70 3.06 6.93
C SER A 1 -16.89 3.14 5.64
N LEU A 2 -17.52 2.84 4.51
CA LEU A 2 -16.96 3.04 3.18
C LEU A 2 -17.73 4.15 2.49
N TRP A 3 -17.02 5.02 1.78
CA TRP A 3 -17.59 6.14 1.05
C TRP A 3 -16.90 6.25 -0.30
N VAL A 4 -17.69 6.37 -1.37
CA VAL A 4 -17.21 6.55 -2.73
C VAL A 4 -17.59 7.94 -3.22
N PHE A 5 -16.66 8.61 -3.88
CA PHE A 5 -16.83 9.96 -4.40
C PHE A 5 -16.43 9.97 -5.88
N ALA A 6 -17.34 10.38 -6.77
CA ALA A 6 -17.01 10.62 -8.18
C ALA A 6 -16.03 11.80 -8.35
N GLU A 7 -16.11 12.80 -7.47
CA GLU A 7 -15.20 13.94 -7.43
C GLU A 7 -14.34 13.90 -6.17
N PRO A 8 -13.06 13.48 -6.25
CA PRO A 8 -12.19 13.34 -5.09
C PRO A 8 -12.05 14.63 -4.25
N ARG A 9 -12.12 15.80 -4.90
CA ARG A 9 -12.02 17.12 -4.25
C ARG A 9 -13.16 17.46 -3.30
N ARG A 10 -14.26 16.72 -3.37
CA ARG A 10 -15.43 16.91 -2.51
C ARG A 10 -15.40 15.98 -1.30
N ALA A 11 -14.54 14.97 -1.30
CA ALA A 11 -14.26 14.19 -0.12
C ALA A 11 -13.64 15.10 0.97
N PRO A 12 -13.98 14.88 2.25
CA PRO A 12 -14.79 13.80 2.79
C PRO A 12 -16.25 14.21 3.09
N SER A 13 -16.79 15.23 2.42
CA SER A 13 -18.12 15.76 2.73
C SER A 13 -19.23 14.77 2.32
N GLU A 14 -19.86 14.11 3.29
CA GLU A 14 -20.84 13.02 3.07
C GLU A 14 -21.95 13.37 2.08
N GLY A 15 -22.45 14.61 2.06
CA GLY A 15 -23.49 15.05 1.13
C GLY A 15 -23.10 15.04 -0.35
N PHE A 16 -21.83 14.77 -0.67
CA PHE A 16 -21.29 14.72 -2.02
C PHE A 16 -20.74 13.33 -2.41
N CYS A 17 -20.92 12.31 -1.55
CA CYS A 17 -20.62 10.94 -1.92
C CYS A 17 -21.61 10.43 -2.97
N THR A 18 -21.16 9.50 -3.82
CA THR A 18 -22.05 8.75 -4.74
C THR A 18 -22.70 7.58 -4.01
N ALA A 19 -21.93 6.89 -3.19
CA ALA A 19 -22.40 5.79 -2.36
C ALA A 19 -21.68 5.81 -1.00
N GLY A 20 -22.38 5.38 0.04
CA GLY A 20 -21.85 5.28 1.39
C GLY A 20 -22.48 4.12 2.14
N VAL A 21 -21.69 3.43 2.97
CA VAL A 21 -22.17 2.35 3.83
C VAL A 21 -21.41 2.31 5.15
N GLN A 22 -22.12 2.03 6.24
CA GLN A 22 -21.51 1.81 7.53
C GLN A 22 -21.06 0.35 7.65
N THR A 23 -19.78 0.13 7.97
CA THR A 23 -19.24 -1.18 8.32
C THR A 23 -19.50 -1.49 9.79
N GLU A 24 -19.52 -2.75 10.18
CA GLU A 24 -19.76 -3.13 11.58
C GLU A 24 -18.62 -2.72 12.54
N ALA A 25 -17.39 -2.71 12.02
CA ALA A 25 -16.18 -2.40 12.77
C ALA A 25 -15.32 -1.38 12.01
N GLY A 26 -14.20 -0.99 12.62
CA GLY A 26 -13.21 -0.12 11.98
C GLY A 26 -12.57 -0.79 10.77
N VAL A 27 -12.14 0.05 9.83
CA VAL A 27 -11.46 -0.38 8.60
C VAL A 27 -9.98 -0.08 8.76
N ALA A 28 -9.16 -1.14 8.83
CA ALA A 28 -7.73 -1.02 8.98
C ALA A 28 -7.02 -0.76 7.63
N ASP A 29 -7.50 -1.42 6.58
CA ASP A 29 -6.98 -1.33 5.21
C ASP A 29 -8.09 -1.69 4.20
N LEU A 30 -7.94 -1.23 2.95
CA LEU A 30 -8.87 -1.56 1.87
C LEU A 30 -8.18 -1.46 0.51
N CYS A 31 -8.66 -2.23 -0.45
CA CYS A 31 -8.21 -2.14 -1.84
C CYS A 31 -9.34 -2.43 -2.83
N TRP A 32 -9.21 -1.89 -4.05
CA TRP A 32 -10.13 -2.19 -5.14
C TRP A 32 -9.93 -3.62 -5.65
N VAL A 33 -11.03 -4.29 -5.96
CA VAL A 33 -11.11 -5.56 -6.69
C VAL A 33 -11.80 -5.26 -8.01
N ALA A 34 -11.04 -5.33 -9.10
CA ALA A 34 -11.48 -4.83 -10.40
C ALA A 34 -11.98 -3.37 -10.29
N ASP A 35 -13.11 -3.07 -10.91
CA ASP A 35 -13.68 -1.74 -11.09
C ASP A 35 -14.79 -1.39 -10.07
N ARG A 36 -15.41 -2.38 -9.43
CA ARG A 36 -16.55 -2.16 -8.51
C ARG A 36 -16.43 -2.85 -7.15
N GLY A 37 -15.52 -3.80 -7.00
CA GLY A 37 -15.31 -4.50 -5.74
C GLY A 37 -14.39 -3.72 -4.80
N ILE A 38 -14.66 -3.78 -3.50
CA ILE A 38 -13.83 -3.19 -2.45
C ILE A 38 -13.59 -4.28 -1.41
N LEU A 39 -12.34 -4.74 -1.31
CA LEU A 39 -11.91 -5.67 -0.28
C LEU A 39 -11.47 -4.88 0.96
N VAL A 40 -11.92 -5.31 2.13
CA VAL A 40 -11.74 -4.59 3.39
C VAL A 40 -11.09 -5.51 4.43
N ALA A 41 -10.06 -4.99 5.08
CA ALA A 41 -9.48 -5.52 6.30
C ALA A 41 -10.20 -4.91 7.52
N SER A 42 -10.90 -5.73 8.28
CA SER A 42 -11.77 -5.28 9.38
C SER A 42 -11.13 -5.49 10.75
N ASP A 43 -11.39 -4.55 11.67
CA ASP A 43 -11.02 -4.69 13.08
C ASP A 43 -11.70 -5.88 13.77
N SER A 44 -12.79 -6.41 13.19
CA SER A 44 -13.48 -7.58 13.72
C SER A 44 -12.76 -8.92 13.49
N GLY A 45 -11.63 -8.91 12.77
CA GLY A 45 -10.97 -10.13 12.27
C GLY A 45 -11.57 -10.65 10.96
N ALA A 46 -12.55 -9.93 10.41
CA ALA A 46 -13.14 -10.27 9.12
C ALA A 46 -12.33 -9.72 7.93
N VAL A 47 -12.32 -10.49 6.84
CA VAL A 47 -12.13 -9.94 5.50
C VAL A 47 -13.52 -9.80 4.87
N GLU A 48 -13.82 -8.61 4.37
CA GLU A 48 -15.12 -8.29 3.78
C GLU A 48 -14.95 -7.91 2.30
N LEU A 49 -15.84 -8.38 1.44
CA LEU A 49 -15.97 -7.89 0.07
C LEU A 49 -17.27 -7.12 -0.06
N TRP A 50 -17.14 -5.88 -0.52
CA TRP A 50 -18.24 -5.00 -0.87
C TRP A 50 -18.22 -4.77 -2.38
N GLU A 51 -19.38 -4.52 -2.99
CA GLU A 51 -19.46 -4.20 -4.41
C GLU A 51 -20.38 -2.99 -4.62
N LEU A 52 -19.93 -2.03 -5.42
CA LEU A 52 -20.78 -0.96 -5.92
C LEU A 52 -21.85 -1.54 -6.84
N GLU A 53 -23.10 -1.08 -6.76
CA GLU A 53 -24.12 -1.39 -7.76
C GLU A 53 -23.83 -0.74 -9.13
N GLU A 54 -24.54 -1.16 -10.19
CA GLU A 54 -24.28 -0.70 -11.57
C GLU A 54 -24.42 0.82 -11.74
N ASN A 55 -25.26 1.45 -10.93
CA ASN A 55 -25.47 2.89 -10.94
C ASN A 55 -24.51 3.64 -9.98
N GLU A 56 -23.62 2.93 -9.29
CA GLU A 56 -22.65 3.45 -8.31
C GLU A 56 -23.27 4.28 -7.17
N THR A 57 -24.55 4.03 -6.84
CA THR A 57 -25.26 4.74 -5.75
C THR A 57 -25.34 3.96 -4.45
N LEU A 58 -25.05 2.68 -4.48
CA LEU A 58 -25.11 1.78 -3.33
C LEU A 58 -23.88 0.88 -3.27
N ILE A 59 -23.44 0.57 -2.05
CA ILE A 59 -22.37 -0.40 -1.77
C ILE A 59 -23.02 -1.58 -1.04
N VAL A 60 -22.91 -2.77 -1.61
CA VAL A 60 -23.57 -3.98 -1.09
C VAL A 60 -22.52 -4.98 -0.61
N ASN A 61 -22.67 -5.51 0.61
CA ASN A 61 -21.79 -6.56 1.11
C ASN A 61 -22.03 -7.86 0.33
N LYS A 62 -20.96 -8.42 -0.24
CA LYS A 62 -20.97 -9.73 -0.93
C LYS A 62 -20.55 -10.85 0.00
N PHE A 63 -19.57 -10.61 0.85
CA PHE A 63 -19.24 -11.51 1.96
C PHE A 63 -18.60 -10.77 3.14
N CYS A 64 -18.71 -11.40 4.30
CA CYS A 64 -17.98 -11.07 5.52
C CYS A 64 -17.53 -12.40 6.16
N LYS A 65 -16.21 -12.63 6.26
CA LYS A 65 -15.64 -13.91 6.72
C LYS A 65 -14.66 -13.69 7.88
N TYR A 66 -15.04 -14.15 9.08
CA TYR A 66 -14.26 -14.08 10.32
C TYR A 66 -13.28 -15.26 10.41
N GLU A 67 -12.23 -15.20 9.61
CA GLU A 67 -11.22 -16.28 9.56
C GLU A 67 -9.96 -15.94 10.35
N HIS A 68 -9.73 -14.67 10.68
CA HIS A 68 -8.65 -14.24 11.56
C HIS A 68 -9.15 -14.10 13.00
N ASP A 69 -8.28 -14.44 13.95
CA ASP A 69 -8.58 -14.42 15.38
C ASP A 69 -8.33 -13.04 16.05
N ASP A 70 -7.85 -12.06 15.26
CA ASP A 70 -7.55 -10.68 15.67
C ASP A 70 -7.65 -9.75 14.43
N ILE A 71 -7.52 -8.44 14.64
CA ILE A 71 -7.61 -7.37 13.63
C ILE A 71 -6.85 -7.74 12.36
N VAL A 72 -7.53 -7.69 11.21
CA VAL A 72 -6.88 -7.80 9.90
C VAL A 72 -6.22 -6.45 9.62
N THR A 73 -4.90 -6.44 9.49
CA THR A 73 -4.10 -5.20 9.43
C THR A 73 -3.85 -4.73 8.00
N SER A 74 -3.85 -5.64 7.04
CA SER A 74 -3.56 -5.31 5.64
C SER A 74 -4.16 -6.34 4.69
N VAL A 75 -4.62 -5.88 3.53
CA VAL A 75 -5.15 -6.69 2.44
C VAL A 75 -4.55 -6.28 1.10
N SER A 76 -4.35 -7.24 0.20
CA SER A 76 -3.87 -6.96 -1.15
C SER A 76 -4.43 -7.98 -2.15
N VAL A 77 -4.87 -7.52 -3.32
CA VAL A 77 -5.35 -8.39 -4.41
C VAL A 77 -4.16 -8.86 -5.25
N LEU A 78 -4.07 -10.17 -5.51
CA LEU A 78 -3.05 -10.75 -6.38
C LEU A 78 -3.27 -10.32 -7.84
N ALA A 79 -2.20 -10.31 -8.66
CA ALA A 79 -2.23 -9.72 -10.00
C ALA A 79 -3.33 -10.30 -10.94
N GLY A 80 -3.74 -11.55 -10.74
CA GLY A 80 -4.82 -12.19 -11.48
C GLY A 80 -6.23 -11.75 -11.08
N GLY A 81 -6.39 -10.90 -10.06
CA GLY A 81 -7.66 -10.28 -9.65
C GLY A 81 -8.68 -11.21 -8.98
N THR A 82 -8.42 -12.51 -8.95
CA THR A 82 -9.33 -13.55 -8.42
C THR A 82 -8.94 -14.03 -7.02
N GLN A 83 -7.73 -13.71 -6.58
CA GLN A 83 -7.22 -14.08 -5.27
C GLN A 83 -6.74 -12.85 -4.51
N ALA A 84 -6.76 -12.92 -3.19
CA ALA A 84 -6.22 -11.89 -2.32
C ALA A 84 -5.37 -12.49 -1.21
N VAL A 85 -4.56 -11.64 -0.59
CA VAL A 85 -3.81 -11.96 0.62
C VAL A 85 -4.20 -11.01 1.73
N SER A 86 -4.26 -11.52 2.96
CA SER A 86 -4.47 -10.72 4.17
C SER A 86 -3.42 -11.03 5.21
N GLY A 87 -3.00 -10.00 5.96
CA GLY A 87 -2.20 -10.10 7.17
C GLY A 87 -3.01 -9.66 8.39
N SER A 88 -2.72 -10.23 9.56
CA SER A 88 -3.43 -9.92 10.80
C SER A 88 -2.51 -9.87 12.02
N ARG A 89 -3.03 -9.25 13.09
CA ARG A 89 -2.47 -9.33 14.44
C ARG A 89 -2.51 -10.73 15.05
N ASP A 90 -3.22 -11.69 14.45
CA ASP A 90 -3.19 -13.11 14.83
C ASP A 90 -1.92 -13.87 14.36
N PHE A 91 -1.01 -13.15 13.70
CA PHE A 91 0.28 -13.58 13.15
C PHE A 91 0.17 -14.42 11.87
N CYS A 92 -1.05 -14.61 11.36
CA CYS A 92 -1.30 -15.38 10.16
C CYS A 92 -1.32 -14.48 8.92
N VAL A 93 -0.87 -15.06 7.81
CA VAL A 93 -1.12 -14.56 6.46
C VAL A 93 -2.04 -15.55 5.77
N LYS A 94 -3.18 -15.09 5.25
CA LYS A 94 -4.14 -15.95 4.55
C LYS A 94 -4.21 -15.60 3.06
N VAL A 95 -4.40 -16.63 2.23
CA VAL A 95 -4.66 -16.50 0.80
C VAL A 95 -6.12 -16.85 0.56
N TRP A 96 -6.83 -15.99 -0.14
CA TRP A 96 -8.27 -16.04 -0.37
C TRP A 96 -8.57 -16.32 -1.83
N ASP A 97 -9.61 -17.10 -2.07
CA ASP A 97 -10.32 -17.18 -3.34
C ASP A 97 -11.50 -16.21 -3.26
N ILE A 98 -11.48 -15.15 -4.06
CA ILE A 98 -12.51 -14.10 -4.03
C ILE A 98 -13.84 -14.63 -4.61
N PRO A 99 -13.87 -15.29 -5.79
CA PRO A 99 -15.09 -15.89 -6.33
C PRO A 99 -15.76 -16.91 -5.40
N GLU A 100 -14.99 -17.84 -4.84
CA GLU A 100 -15.51 -18.91 -3.97
C GLU A 100 -15.73 -18.44 -2.53
N GLN A 101 -15.24 -17.24 -2.17
CA GLN A 101 -15.38 -16.63 -0.84
C GLN A 101 -14.80 -17.52 0.27
N THR A 102 -13.66 -18.15 -0.01
CA THR A 102 -13.01 -19.10 0.90
C THR A 102 -11.53 -18.80 1.10
N VAL A 103 -10.98 -19.27 2.22
CA VAL A 103 -9.53 -19.28 2.47
C VAL A 103 -8.93 -20.51 1.81
N LEU A 104 -8.01 -20.29 0.87
CA LEU A 104 -7.24 -21.36 0.22
C LEU A 104 -6.10 -21.86 1.11
N HIS A 105 -5.39 -20.91 1.74
CA HIS A 105 -4.24 -21.20 2.59
C HIS A 105 -4.19 -20.28 3.80
N SER A 106 -3.76 -20.83 4.93
CA SER A 106 -3.50 -20.09 6.17
C SER A 106 -2.09 -20.37 6.63
N TYR A 107 -1.22 -19.36 6.58
CA TYR A 107 0.20 -19.48 6.89
C TYR A 107 0.53 -18.79 8.21
N ARG A 108 1.11 -19.52 9.15
CA ARG A 108 1.64 -18.97 10.42
C ARG A 108 3.16 -18.97 10.41
N ALA A 109 3.76 -18.16 9.54
CA ALA A 109 5.22 -18.05 9.41
C ALA A 109 5.83 -16.92 10.26
N HIS A 110 5.03 -15.90 10.56
CA HIS A 110 5.42 -14.83 11.47
C HIS A 110 5.19 -15.24 12.93
N SER A 111 6.02 -14.72 13.83
CA SER A 111 5.92 -14.93 15.28
C SER A 111 5.39 -13.72 16.05
N ALA A 112 4.96 -12.67 15.34
CA ALA A 112 4.31 -11.48 15.89
C ALA A 112 3.35 -10.89 14.82
N ALA A 113 2.70 -9.76 15.14
CA ALA A 113 1.67 -9.15 14.29
C ALA A 113 2.20 -8.84 12.88
N VAL A 114 1.44 -9.27 11.86
CA VAL A 114 1.72 -8.91 10.47
C VAL A 114 1.34 -7.45 10.29
N THR A 115 2.27 -6.63 9.79
CA THR A 115 2.08 -5.18 9.64
C THR A 115 1.61 -4.79 8.25
N CYS A 116 2.10 -5.48 7.21
CA CYS A 116 1.75 -5.18 5.82
C CYS A 116 1.88 -6.43 4.94
N VAL A 117 1.00 -6.56 3.94
CA VAL A 117 1.12 -7.52 2.84
C VAL A 117 1.09 -6.79 1.50
N ALA A 118 1.88 -7.24 0.53
CA ALA A 118 1.94 -6.61 -0.80
C ALA A 118 2.06 -7.65 -1.92
N SER A 119 1.05 -7.71 -2.78
CA SER A 119 1.01 -8.60 -3.94
C SER A 119 2.00 -8.18 -5.02
N CYS A 120 2.69 -9.15 -5.64
CA CYS A 120 3.58 -8.86 -6.78
C CYS A 120 2.73 -8.51 -8.02
N PRO A 121 2.95 -7.35 -8.67
CA PRO A 121 2.10 -6.89 -9.78
C PRO A 121 2.21 -7.75 -11.05
N SER A 122 3.21 -8.64 -11.14
CA SER A 122 3.48 -9.45 -12.33
C SER A 122 3.32 -10.96 -12.11
N LYS A 123 3.06 -11.41 -10.88
CA LYS A 123 3.11 -12.82 -10.51
C LYS A 123 1.99 -13.14 -9.51
N ASP A 124 0.97 -13.89 -9.94
CA ASP A 124 -0.23 -14.20 -9.15
C ASP A 124 0.04 -15.06 -7.91
N THR A 125 1.18 -15.74 -7.84
CA THR A 125 1.53 -16.63 -6.72
C THR A 125 2.53 -16.01 -5.75
N VAL A 126 3.00 -14.79 -6.04
CA VAL A 126 4.09 -14.14 -5.31
C VAL A 126 3.61 -12.89 -4.60
N PHE A 127 3.96 -12.76 -3.33
CA PHE A 127 3.67 -11.58 -2.53
C PHE A 127 4.72 -11.39 -1.44
N LEU A 128 4.70 -10.24 -0.78
CA LEU A 128 5.53 -9.91 0.37
C LEU A 128 4.65 -9.80 1.63
N SER A 129 5.26 -10.06 2.77
CA SER A 129 4.73 -9.61 4.06
C SER A 129 5.85 -9.09 4.94
N CYS A 130 5.53 -8.16 5.84
CA CYS A 130 6.39 -7.78 6.94
C CYS A 130 5.61 -7.77 8.27
N ALA A 131 6.33 -7.84 9.39
CA ALA A 131 5.75 -8.02 10.71
C ALA A 131 6.65 -7.49 11.84
N GLU A 132 6.06 -7.38 13.03
CA GLU A 132 6.73 -6.98 14.28
C GLU A 132 7.77 -8.02 14.78
N ASP A 133 7.89 -9.18 14.13
CA ASP A 133 8.94 -10.17 14.41
C ASP A 133 10.27 -9.85 13.70
N ASN A 134 10.37 -8.65 13.13
CA ASN A 134 11.51 -8.15 12.37
C ASN A 134 11.85 -9.01 11.15
N ARG A 135 10.82 -9.60 10.51
CA ARG A 135 10.97 -10.35 9.27
C ARG A 135 10.20 -9.69 8.14
N THR A 136 10.87 -9.61 7.00
CA THR A 136 10.23 -9.44 5.69
C THR A 136 10.30 -10.78 4.98
N LEU A 137 9.15 -11.32 4.59
CA LEU A 137 9.03 -12.62 3.93
C LEU A 137 8.59 -12.42 2.48
N LEU A 138 9.29 -13.09 1.57
CA LEU A 138 8.88 -13.30 0.19
C LEU A 138 8.17 -14.63 0.09
N TRP A 139 6.98 -14.61 -0.50
CA TRP A 139 6.12 -15.78 -0.62
C TRP A 139 6.04 -16.24 -2.06
N ASP A 140 6.05 -17.56 -2.27
CA ASP A 140 5.63 -18.20 -3.51
C ASP A 140 4.77 -19.42 -3.18
N THR A 141 3.47 -19.33 -3.44
CA THR A 141 2.49 -20.38 -3.07
C THR A 141 2.68 -21.69 -3.82
N ARG A 142 3.53 -21.72 -4.86
CA ARG A 142 3.89 -22.93 -5.62
C ARG A 142 4.93 -23.78 -4.89
N CYS A 143 5.64 -23.20 -3.92
CA CYS A 143 6.73 -23.86 -3.21
C CYS A 143 6.19 -24.63 -1.98
N PRO A 144 6.70 -25.85 -1.67
CA PRO A 144 6.30 -26.59 -0.47
C PRO A 144 6.57 -25.83 0.84
N LYS A 145 7.62 -25.01 0.85
CA LYS A 145 7.89 -24.01 1.88
C LYS A 145 7.72 -22.64 1.23
N PRO A 146 6.53 -22.01 1.34
CA PRO A 146 6.20 -20.86 0.53
C PRO A 146 6.92 -19.59 0.96
N ALA A 147 7.31 -19.47 2.24
CA ALA A 147 7.98 -18.28 2.77
C ALA A 147 9.51 -18.39 2.74
N THR A 148 10.16 -17.35 2.22
CA THR A 148 11.61 -17.13 2.29
C THR A 148 11.88 -15.79 2.96
N ARG A 149 12.75 -15.77 3.98
CA ARG A 149 13.13 -14.52 4.66
C ARG A 149 14.09 -13.72 3.79
N ILE A 150 13.77 -12.45 3.57
CA ILE A 150 14.68 -11.45 3.02
C ILE A 150 15.31 -10.67 4.18
N VAL A 151 16.63 -10.61 4.22
CA VAL A 151 17.37 -9.82 5.22
C VAL A 151 17.88 -8.56 4.53
N CYS A 152 17.33 -7.41 4.90
CA CYS A 152 17.78 -6.11 4.42
C CYS A 152 18.66 -5.47 5.50
N SER A 153 19.94 -5.32 5.24
CA SER A 153 20.89 -4.69 6.19
C SER A 153 20.73 -3.16 6.26
N ALA A 154 19.99 -2.57 5.31
CA ALA A 154 19.76 -1.13 5.23
C ALA A 154 18.64 -0.65 6.16
N CYS A 155 17.76 -1.54 6.65
CA CYS A 155 16.74 -1.25 7.67
C CYS A 155 17.08 -1.98 8.97
N ASN A 156 17.33 -1.23 10.03
CA ASN A 156 17.76 -1.79 11.34
C ASN A 156 16.62 -1.90 12.36
N TYR A 157 15.45 -1.35 12.04
CA TYR A 157 14.28 -1.31 12.91
C TYR A 157 13.13 -2.16 12.34
N LEU A 158 12.03 -2.25 13.09
CA LEU A 158 10.88 -3.08 12.68
C LEU A 158 10.32 -2.63 11.33
N PRO A 159 10.10 -3.54 10.38
CA PRO A 159 9.50 -3.21 9.09
C PRO A 159 8.00 -2.95 9.24
N THR A 160 7.53 -1.84 8.68
CA THR A 160 6.15 -1.36 8.87
C THR A 160 5.34 -1.33 7.58
N SER A 161 6.00 -1.17 6.43
CA SER A 161 5.33 -1.12 5.13
C SER A 161 6.21 -1.70 4.02
N VAL A 162 5.59 -2.35 3.04
CA VAL A 162 6.23 -2.89 1.85
C VAL A 162 5.42 -2.58 0.60
N VAL A 163 6.09 -2.31 -0.52
CA VAL A 163 5.43 -2.19 -1.83
C VAL A 163 6.34 -2.67 -2.94
N TRP A 164 5.80 -3.36 -3.94
CA TRP A 164 6.56 -3.78 -5.11
C TRP A 164 6.81 -2.61 -6.07
N HIS A 165 7.96 -2.61 -6.71
CA HIS A 165 8.19 -1.71 -7.84
C HIS A 165 7.27 -2.11 -9.01
N PRO A 166 6.53 -1.18 -9.63
CA PRO A 166 5.46 -1.51 -10.58
C PRO A 166 5.98 -2.21 -11.84
N GLN A 167 7.20 -1.88 -12.27
CA GLN A 167 7.80 -2.40 -13.50
C GLN A 167 8.92 -3.45 -13.29
N LYS A 168 9.41 -3.62 -12.05
CA LYS A 168 10.60 -4.44 -11.76
C LYS A 168 10.18 -5.53 -10.77
N SER A 169 9.94 -6.73 -11.28
CA SER A 169 9.34 -7.85 -10.52
C SER A 169 10.19 -8.45 -9.40
N ASP A 170 11.43 -7.97 -9.27
CA ASP A 170 12.40 -8.44 -8.27
C ASP A 170 12.81 -7.30 -7.32
N ILE A 171 12.26 -6.09 -7.51
CA ILE A 171 12.55 -4.92 -6.69
C ILE A 171 11.31 -4.53 -5.88
N PHE A 172 11.51 -4.21 -4.61
CA PHE A 172 10.48 -3.68 -3.74
C PHE A 172 11.05 -2.59 -2.84
N VAL A 173 10.17 -1.83 -2.18
CA VAL A 173 10.51 -0.82 -1.19
C VAL A 173 10.07 -1.33 0.17
N LEU A 174 10.95 -1.12 1.16
CA LEU A 174 10.73 -1.42 2.57
C LEU A 174 10.77 -0.11 3.36
N GLY A 175 9.81 0.08 4.25
CA GLY A 175 9.80 1.14 5.24
C GLY A 175 9.88 0.56 6.65
N ASP A 176 10.58 1.25 7.54
CA ASP A 176 10.69 0.87 8.94
C ASP A 176 10.09 1.89 9.91
N GLU A 177 9.98 1.50 11.19
CA GLU A 177 9.42 2.32 12.27
C GLU A 177 10.25 3.58 12.58
N SER A 178 11.50 3.66 12.11
CA SER A 178 12.37 4.82 12.30
C SER A 178 12.20 5.90 11.24
N GLY A 179 11.50 5.59 10.15
CA GLY A 179 11.34 6.48 9.00
C GLY A 179 12.35 6.26 7.88
N THR A 180 13.09 5.14 7.90
CA THR A 180 14.02 4.78 6.83
C THR A 180 13.26 4.09 5.69
N VAL A 181 13.48 4.56 4.47
CA VAL A 181 13.00 3.95 3.23
C VAL A 181 14.17 3.24 2.57
N ALA A 182 13.98 1.97 2.20
CA ALA A 182 14.98 1.18 1.49
C ALA A 182 14.42 0.56 0.21
N LEU A 183 15.18 0.67 -0.88
CA LEU A 183 14.92 0.00 -2.15
C LEU A 183 15.73 -1.30 -2.19
N VAL A 184 15.04 -2.45 -2.26
CA VAL A 184 15.63 -3.77 -2.05
C VAL A 184 15.46 -4.63 -3.30
N ASP A 185 16.54 -5.27 -3.74
CA ASP A 185 16.50 -6.34 -4.74
C ASP A 185 16.35 -7.70 -4.03
N THR A 186 15.30 -8.44 -4.37
CA THR A 186 15.03 -9.79 -3.86
C THR A 186 16.17 -10.77 -4.11
N LYS A 187 16.96 -10.57 -5.16
CA LYS A 187 18.12 -11.41 -5.52
C LYS A 187 19.40 -10.96 -4.86
N ASN A 188 19.51 -9.67 -4.50
CA ASN A 188 20.69 -9.09 -3.88
C ASN A 188 20.31 -8.06 -2.81
N PRO A 189 19.77 -8.52 -1.66
CA PRO A 189 19.26 -7.61 -0.65
C PRO A 189 20.37 -6.83 0.08
N ASP A 190 21.63 -7.29 0.02
CA ASP A 190 22.78 -6.62 0.63
C ASP A 190 23.18 -5.32 -0.11
N SER A 191 22.75 -5.14 -1.36
CA SER A 191 22.97 -3.90 -2.13
C SER A 191 21.81 -2.93 -2.05
N ALA A 192 20.96 -3.03 -1.03
CA ALA A 192 19.82 -2.14 -0.86
C ALA A 192 20.27 -0.68 -0.73
N LEU A 193 19.62 0.21 -1.46
CA LEU A 193 19.76 1.66 -1.31
C LEU A 193 18.80 2.14 -0.22
N SER A 194 19.23 3.02 0.68
CA SER A 194 18.35 3.54 1.73
C SER A 194 18.53 5.03 1.98
N ALA A 195 17.45 5.68 2.41
CA ALA A 195 17.43 7.06 2.85
C ALA A 195 16.60 7.21 4.14
N ALA A 196 17.05 8.06 5.07
CA ALA A 196 16.25 8.48 6.22
C ALA A 196 15.30 9.60 5.78
N VAL A 197 14.06 9.25 5.47
CA VAL A 197 13.09 10.15 4.83
C VAL A 197 12.14 10.77 5.84
N HIS A 198 11.76 9.99 6.85
CA HIS A 198 10.84 10.38 7.91
C HIS A 198 11.52 10.29 9.28
N THR A 199 10.89 10.86 10.30
CA THR A 199 11.38 10.80 11.69
C THR A 199 10.58 9.84 12.57
N ARG A 200 9.56 9.20 12.00
CA ARG A 200 8.68 8.22 12.65
C ARG A 200 8.27 7.14 11.65
N SER A 201 7.56 6.14 12.17
CA SER A 201 7.05 5.00 11.43
C SER A 201 6.41 5.36 10.09
N ILE A 202 6.86 4.67 9.04
CA ILE A 202 6.27 4.77 7.71
C ILE A 202 4.96 4.00 7.71
N THR A 203 3.88 4.67 7.30
CA THR A 203 2.52 4.12 7.31
C THR A 203 2.08 3.59 5.95
N GLY A 204 2.77 3.96 4.87
CA GLY A 204 2.41 3.50 3.53
C GLY A 204 3.30 4.04 2.42
N PHE A 205 3.18 3.42 1.26
CA PHE A 205 3.85 3.79 0.02
C PHE A 205 2.89 3.68 -1.16
N ALA A 206 3.15 4.45 -2.22
CA ALA A 206 2.68 4.11 -3.56
C ALA A 206 3.60 4.69 -4.63
N PHE A 207 3.84 3.88 -5.65
CA PHE A 207 4.49 4.34 -6.86
C PHE A 207 3.49 5.10 -7.74
N SER A 208 4.00 6.12 -8.41
CA SER A 208 3.29 6.78 -9.51
C SER A 208 3.26 5.90 -10.76
N THR A 209 2.38 6.24 -11.70
CA THR A 209 2.10 5.49 -12.93
C THR A 209 3.07 5.75 -14.09
N HIS A 210 4.08 6.60 -13.88
CA HIS A 210 5.04 7.03 -14.91
C HIS A 210 5.94 5.89 -15.43
N SER A 211 6.57 6.12 -16.59
CA SER A 211 7.65 5.26 -17.10
C SER A 211 8.86 5.21 -16.16
N SER A 212 9.16 6.31 -15.46
CA SER A 212 10.12 6.36 -14.35
C SER A 212 9.36 6.71 -13.07
N PRO A 213 8.88 5.71 -12.30
CA PRO A 213 7.93 5.94 -11.24
C PRO A 213 8.58 6.63 -10.04
N LEU A 214 8.05 7.78 -9.66
CA LEU A 214 8.27 8.40 -8.35
C LEU A 214 7.62 7.56 -7.24
N LEU A 215 8.24 7.54 -6.06
CA LEU A 215 7.74 6.86 -4.87
C LEU A 215 7.18 7.87 -3.88
N ALA A 216 5.87 7.83 -3.61
CA ALA A 216 5.28 8.55 -2.48
C ALA A 216 5.40 7.71 -1.20
N SER A 217 5.72 8.37 -0.10
CA SER A 217 5.84 7.80 1.25
C SER A 217 5.13 8.70 2.25
N ILE A 218 4.47 8.07 3.23
CA ILE A 218 3.70 8.74 4.29
C ILE A 218 4.08 8.17 5.65
N SER A 219 3.94 8.99 6.70
CA SER A 219 4.42 8.63 8.03
C SER A 219 3.55 9.19 9.15
N GLU A 220 3.71 8.60 10.34
CA GLU A 220 3.20 9.15 11.60
C GLU A 220 3.90 10.46 12.03
N ASP A 221 4.93 10.92 11.32
CA ASP A 221 5.49 12.26 11.48
C ASP A 221 4.63 13.38 10.85
N CYS A 222 3.42 13.03 10.41
CA CYS A 222 2.42 13.88 9.77
C CYS A 222 2.86 14.47 8.42
N SER A 223 3.89 13.88 7.78
CA SER A 223 4.39 14.35 6.49
C SER A 223 4.19 13.36 5.34
N VAL A 224 4.17 13.94 4.15
CA VAL A 224 4.17 13.24 2.86
C VAL A 224 5.48 13.59 2.17
N ALA A 225 6.23 12.59 1.71
CA ALA A 225 7.43 12.79 0.91
C ALA A 225 7.33 12.02 -0.41
N VAL A 226 7.84 12.60 -1.50
CA VAL A 226 7.96 11.91 -2.79
C VAL A 226 9.43 11.87 -3.18
N LEU A 227 9.88 10.68 -3.57
CA LEU A 227 11.25 10.35 -3.88
C LEU A 227 11.40 9.94 -5.35
N ASP A 228 12.57 10.19 -5.93
CA ASP A 228 12.96 9.64 -7.23
C ASP A 228 13.55 8.23 -7.11
N SER A 229 14.09 7.71 -8.21
CA SER A 229 14.69 6.37 -8.27
C SER A 229 15.93 6.20 -7.40
N ASP A 230 16.60 7.29 -7.05
CA ASP A 230 17.80 7.30 -6.22
C ASP A 230 17.46 7.59 -4.73
N LEU A 231 16.17 7.53 -4.39
CA LEU A 231 15.61 7.91 -3.08
C LEU A 231 15.90 9.37 -2.69
N SER A 232 16.12 10.25 -3.68
CA SER A 232 16.26 11.68 -3.43
C SER A 232 14.90 12.35 -3.36
N GLU A 233 14.71 13.23 -2.37
CA GLU A 233 13.45 13.92 -2.14
C GLU A 233 13.17 14.98 -3.22
N VAL A 234 12.03 14.83 -3.89
CA VAL A 234 11.55 15.72 -4.96
C VAL A 234 10.41 16.60 -4.46
N PHE A 235 9.65 16.14 -3.46
CA PHE A 235 8.54 16.87 -2.87
C PHE A 235 8.36 16.51 -1.40
N ARG A 236 7.93 17.49 -0.61
CA ARG A 236 7.50 17.27 0.77
C ARG A 236 6.35 18.18 1.15
N ASN A 237 5.38 17.62 1.85
CA ASN A 237 4.27 18.34 2.45
C ASN A 237 4.12 17.99 3.94
N ARG A 238 3.79 19.00 4.76
CA ARG A 238 3.57 18.88 6.21
C ARG A 238 2.26 19.55 6.63
N SER A 239 1.24 19.50 5.75
CA SER A 239 -0.05 20.16 5.96
C SER A 239 -1.01 19.32 6.82
N HIS A 240 -0.83 18.00 6.88
CA HIS A 240 -1.58 17.16 7.81
C HIS A 240 -1.23 17.48 9.27
N ARG A 241 -2.24 17.43 10.14
CA ARG A 241 -2.14 17.77 11.57
C ARG A 241 -2.14 16.55 12.48
N ASP A 242 -2.34 15.38 11.90
CA ASP A 242 -2.30 14.07 12.55
C ASP A 242 -1.71 13.05 11.55
N PHE A 243 -1.64 11.79 11.93
CA PHE A 243 -0.94 10.76 11.16
C PHE A 243 -1.53 10.62 9.77
N VAL A 244 -0.66 10.60 8.76
CA VAL A 244 -1.06 10.34 7.38
C VAL A 244 -1.23 8.83 7.21
N LYS A 245 -2.37 8.40 6.69
CA LYS A 245 -2.78 6.98 6.71
C LYS A 245 -3.07 6.38 5.34
N GLY A 246 -3.36 7.20 4.34
CA GLY A 246 -3.63 6.71 3.00
C GLY A 246 -3.10 7.67 1.95
N LEU A 247 -2.76 7.12 0.79
CA LEU A 247 -2.31 7.89 -0.35
C LEU A 247 -2.69 7.20 -1.66
N SER A 248 -2.93 7.99 -2.70
CA SER A 248 -3.18 7.48 -4.05
C SER A 248 -2.73 8.50 -5.08
N TRP A 249 -1.97 8.04 -6.07
CA TRP A 249 -1.74 8.81 -7.29
C TRP A 249 -3.02 8.81 -8.14
N SER A 250 -3.27 9.90 -8.83
CA SER A 250 -4.38 9.99 -9.77
C SER A 250 -4.04 9.22 -11.05
N PRO A 251 -4.94 8.36 -11.57
CA PRO A 251 -4.72 7.65 -12.83
C PRO A 251 -4.84 8.55 -14.06
N SER A 252 -5.43 9.74 -13.93
CA SER A 252 -5.65 10.68 -15.04
C SER A 252 -4.71 11.89 -15.03
N ASP A 253 -4.10 12.18 -13.88
CA ASP A 253 -3.16 13.29 -13.71
C ASP A 253 -1.94 12.78 -12.94
N ASP A 254 -0.90 12.52 -13.71
CA ASP A 254 0.37 11.97 -13.26
C ASP A 254 1.06 12.80 -12.16
N ALA A 255 0.77 14.10 -12.06
CA ALA A 255 1.33 14.98 -11.02
C ALA A 255 0.48 15.02 -9.74
N LEU A 256 -0.76 14.51 -9.78
CA LEU A 256 -1.71 14.65 -8.70
C LEU A 256 -1.62 13.48 -7.72
N LEU A 257 -1.17 13.78 -6.51
CA LEU A 257 -1.15 12.86 -5.38
C LEU A 257 -2.23 13.26 -4.36
N THR A 258 -3.09 12.33 -3.96
CA THR A 258 -4.06 12.57 -2.88
C THR A 258 -3.61 11.84 -1.62
N THR A 259 -3.68 12.51 -0.47
CA THR A 259 -3.40 11.90 0.83
C THR A 259 -4.52 12.14 1.83
N VAL A 260 -4.68 11.20 2.76
CA VAL A 260 -5.66 11.26 3.84
C VAL A 260 -4.99 10.98 5.17
N GLY A 261 -5.50 11.61 6.23
CA GLY A 261 -4.97 11.45 7.58
C GLY A 261 -6.07 11.38 8.63
N TRP A 262 -5.67 11.05 9.86
CA TRP A 262 -6.57 11.04 11.02
C TRP A 262 -7.10 12.42 11.43
N ASP A 263 -6.54 13.48 10.85
CA ASP A 263 -7.03 14.85 10.97
C ASP A 263 -8.28 15.13 10.12
N HIS A 264 -8.89 14.07 9.54
CA HIS A 264 -10.08 14.14 8.70
C HIS A 264 -9.87 14.99 7.42
N GLN A 265 -8.62 15.24 7.01
CA GLN A 265 -8.32 15.97 5.79
C GLN A 265 -8.13 15.02 4.61
N VAL A 266 -8.66 15.43 3.45
CA VAL A 266 -8.33 14.88 2.14
C VAL A 266 -7.56 15.97 1.39
N LEU A 267 -6.25 15.78 1.24
CA LEU A 267 -5.36 16.77 0.63
C LEU A 267 -4.94 16.32 -0.76
N HIS A 268 -4.93 17.26 -1.70
CA HIS A 268 -4.46 17.05 -3.06
C HIS A 268 -3.18 17.85 -3.30
N HIS A 269 -2.14 17.17 -3.73
CA HIS A 269 -0.81 17.71 -3.94
C HIS A 269 -0.46 17.66 -5.41
N THR A 270 0.09 18.75 -5.94
CA THR A 270 0.70 18.78 -7.27
C THR A 270 2.18 18.56 -7.12
N VAL A 271 2.65 17.36 -7.47
CA VAL A 271 4.05 16.95 -7.36
C VAL A 271 4.79 17.40 -8.62
N PRO A 272 5.94 18.09 -8.50
CA PRO A 272 6.76 18.43 -9.65
C PRO A 272 7.31 17.15 -10.30
N ILE A 273 6.97 16.93 -11.56
CA ILE A 273 7.52 15.82 -12.35
C ILE A 273 8.84 16.31 -12.97
N PRO A 274 9.97 15.60 -12.77
CA PRO A 274 11.21 15.93 -13.45
C PRO A 274 11.01 15.80 -14.98
N THR A 275 10.86 16.92 -15.67
CA THR A 275 10.89 16.93 -17.13
C THR A 275 12.35 16.70 -17.54
N GLY A 276 12.62 15.56 -18.18
CA GLY A 276 13.92 15.29 -18.77
C GLY A 276 14.21 16.26 -19.93
N GLU A 277 14.67 17.47 -19.64
CA GLU A 277 15.39 18.26 -20.62
C GLU A 277 16.87 17.84 -20.59
N PRO A 278 17.47 17.53 -21.75
CA PRO A 278 18.92 17.34 -21.81
C PRO A 278 19.58 18.68 -21.51
N SER A 279 20.43 18.69 -20.48
CA SER A 279 21.36 19.77 -20.22
C SER A 279 22.29 19.95 -21.43
N GLY A 280 21.98 20.93 -22.27
CA GLY A 280 22.89 21.36 -23.33
C GLY A 280 22.23 22.21 -24.40
N VAL A 281 22.37 23.54 -24.29
CA VAL A 281 23.17 24.35 -25.23
C VAL A 281 23.62 25.61 -24.47
N ASN A 282 24.92 25.68 -24.16
CA ASN A 282 25.60 26.96 -23.96
C ASN A 282 25.53 27.74 -25.28
N CYS A 283 24.59 28.68 -25.40
CA CYS A 283 24.69 29.72 -26.41
C CYS A 283 25.51 30.87 -25.81
N VAL A 284 26.83 30.77 -25.99
CA VAL A 284 27.71 31.95 -26.02
C VAL A 284 27.23 32.84 -27.15
N LYS A 285 26.91 34.11 -26.84
CA LYS A 285 27.07 35.18 -27.83
C LYS A 285 27.72 36.39 -27.14
N GLU A 286 28.80 36.78 -27.80
CA GLU A 286 29.62 37.98 -27.65
C GLU A 286 28.80 39.28 -27.69
#